data_AF-A0A926GUR2-F1
#
_entry.id   AF-A0A926GUR2-F1
#
_cell.length_a   1.000
_cell.length_b   1.000
_cell.length_c   1.000
_cell.angle_alpha   90.00
_cell.angle_beta   90.00
_cell.angle_gamma   90.00
#
_symmetry.space_group_name_H-M   'P 1'
#
loop_
_entity.id
_entity.type
_entity.pdbx_description
1 polymer ?
#
loop_
_entity_poly.entity_id
_entity_poly.type
_entity_poly.pdbx_seq_one_letter_code
_entity_poly.pdbx_strand_id
1 'polypeptide(L)' 'MPFREGEVYRCPDDSCGCEVTVTKGAAPGQGGDRNPTCCCGQEMTKVS' A
#
# COMPACT_ATOMS: atom_id res chain seq x y z
N MET A 1 -11.16 3.78 -1.29
CA MET A 1 -10.73 4.62 -2.43
C MET A 1 -9.58 3.89 -3.07
N PRO A 2 -9.52 3.85 -4.41
CA PRO A 2 -8.40 3.23 -5.11
C PRO A 2 -7.09 3.87 -4.65
N PHE A 3 -6.03 3.07 -4.60
CA PHE A 3 -4.67 3.57 -4.51
C PHE A 3 -4.44 4.71 -5.49
N ARG A 4 -3.78 5.77 -5.01
CA ARG A 4 -3.41 6.95 -5.79
C ARG A 4 -1.92 6.92 -6.07
N GLU A 5 -1.56 7.35 -7.27
CA GLU A 5 -0.16 7.52 -7.64
C GLU A 5 0.56 8.44 -6.65
N GLY A 6 1.74 8.02 -6.21
CA GLY A 6 2.55 8.69 -5.20
C GLY A 6 2.29 8.25 -3.75
N GLU A 7 1.21 7.51 -3.47
CA GLU A 7 0.97 7.01 -2.10
C GLU A 7 2.05 6.01 -1.67
N VAL A 8 2.46 6.10 -0.41
CA VAL A 8 3.47 5.23 0.18
C VAL A 8 2.85 4.40 1.30
N TYR A 9 3.12 3.10 1.27
CA TYR A 9 2.68 2.14 2.28
C TYR A 9 3.89 1.48 2.91
N ARG A 10 3.87 1.34 4.23
CA ARG A 10 4.94 0.71 5.00
C ARG A 10 4.41 -0.43 5.85
N CYS A 11 5.21 -1.47 5.98
CA CYS A 11 4.96 -2.54 6.94
C CYS A 11 4.99 -1.96 8.36
N PRO A 12 3.98 -2.24 9.21
CA PRO A 12 3.98 -1.78 10.60
C PRO A 12 5.04 -2.48 11.47
N ASP A 13 5.59 -3.61 11.00
CA ASP A 13 6.70 -4.29 11.65
C ASP A 13 8.05 -3.70 11.21
N ASP A 14 8.69 -2.97 12.12
CA ASP A 14 9.99 -2.34 11.90
C ASP A 14 11.12 -3.35 11.59
N SER A 15 11.00 -4.59 12.06
CA SER A 15 11.98 -5.63 11.76
C SER A 15 11.89 -6.11 10.31
N CYS A 16 10.70 -6.01 9.72
CA CYS A 16 10.45 -6.31 8.31
C CYS A 16 10.82 -5.11 7.42
N GLY A 17 10.30 -3.93 7.76
CA GLY A 17 10.72 -2.66 7.14
C GLY A 17 10.34 -2.46 5.67
N CYS A 18 9.51 -3.34 5.07
CA CYS A 18 9.12 -3.19 3.67
C CYS A 18 8.32 -1.90 3.43
N GLU A 19 8.60 -1.28 2.29
CA GLU A 19 7.92 -0.08 1.81
C GLU A 19 7.54 -0.28 0.35
N VAL A 20 6.35 0.20 -0.04
CA VAL A 20 5.89 0.20 -1.42
C VAL A 20 5.35 1.57 -1.79
N THR A 21 5.67 2.01 -3.00
CA THR A 21 5.18 3.26 -3.58
C THR A 21 4.26 2.94 -4.74
N VAL A 22 3.07 3.54 -4.74
CA VAL A 22 2.12 3.40 -5.83
C VAL A 22 2.61 4.24 -7.02
N THR A 23 3.14 3.60 -8.05
CA THR A 23 3.57 4.28 -9.29
C THR A 23 2.44 4.48 -10.29
N LYS A 24 1.30 3.81 -10.07
CA LYS A 24 0.09 3.96 -10.89
C LYS A 24 -1.14 3.53 -10.09
N GLY A 25 -2.10 4.42 -9.95
CA GLY A 25 -3.39 4.13 -9.32
C GLY A 25 -4.36 3.37 -10.25
N ALA A 26 -5.39 2.75 -9.66
CA ALA A 26 -6.49 2.17 -10.42
C ALA A 26 -7.40 3.28 -10.97
N ALA A 27 -8.02 3.05 -12.14
CA ALA A 27 -9.01 3.98 -12.66
C ALA A 27 -10.24 4.06 -11.72
N PRO A 28 -10.97 5.19 -11.70
CA PRO A 28 -12.14 5.35 -10.84
C PRO A 28 -13.17 4.22 -11.05
N GLY A 29 -13.63 3.61 -9.96
CA GLY A 29 -14.63 2.54 -9.99
C GLY A 29 -14.10 1.13 -10.27
N GLN A 30 -12.80 0.94 -10.51
CA GLN A 30 -12.19 -0.37 -10.80
C GLN A 30 -11.70 -1.13 -9.54
N GLY A 31 -12.05 -0.66 -8.33
CA GLY A 31 -11.58 -1.24 -7.07
C GLY A 31 -10.20 -0.71 -6.64
N GLY A 32 -9.40 -1.55 -5.97
CA GLY A 32 -8.08 -1.14 -5.45
C GLY A 32 -8.11 -0.47 -4.08
N ASP A 33 -9.18 -0.72 -3.29
CA ASP A 33 -9.37 -0.16 -1.95
C ASP A 33 -8.76 -1.01 -0.83
N ARG A 34 -8.20 -2.17 -1.16
CA ARG A 34 -7.60 -3.09 -0.19
C ARG A 34 -6.14 -2.75 -0.02
N ASN A 35 -5.72 -2.50 1.21
CA ASN A 35 -4.32 -2.26 1.55
C ASN A 35 -3.43 -3.42 1.07
N PRO A 36 -2.17 -3.14 0.71
CA PRO A 36 -1.25 -4.18 0.31
C PRO A 36 -0.89 -5.05 1.50
N THR A 37 -0.71 -6.35 1.26
CA THR A 37 -0.20 -7.27 2.25
C THR A 37 1.32 -7.36 2.11
N CYS A 38 2.02 -7.16 3.22
CA CYS A 38 3.47 -7.27 3.29
C CYS A 38 3.92 -8.74 3.17
N CYS A 39 5.18 -8.96 2.80
CA CYS A 39 5.77 -10.31 2.72
C CYS A 39 5.76 -11.07 4.07
N CYS A 40 5.68 -10.37 5.20
CA CYS A 40 5.52 -10.97 6.52
C CYS A 40 4.07 -11.34 6.88
N GLY A 41 3.13 -11.15 5.95
CA GLY A 41 1.70 -11.46 6.13
C GLY A 41 0.88 -10.36 6.79
N GLN A 42 1.51 -9.26 7.24
CA GLN A 42 0.81 -8.12 7.84
C GLN A 42 0.23 -7.19 6.79
N GLU A 43 -0.89 -6.55 7.09
CA GLU A 43 -1.43 -5.48 6.26
C GLU A 43 -0.57 -4.22 6.40
N MET A 44 -0.20 -3.60 5.27
CA MET A 44 0.62 -2.40 5.25
C MET A 44 -0.21 -1.15 5.55
N THR A 45 0.41 -0.16 6.20
CA THR A 45 -0.23 1.11 6.56
C THR A 45 0.23 2.23 5.62
N LYS A 46 -0.71 3.08 5.17
CA LYS A 46 -0.38 4.28 4.39
C LYS A 46 0.36 5.30 5.27
N VAL A 47 1.49 5.80 4.78
CA VAL A 47 2.33 6.78 5.50
C VAL A 47 2.48 8.13 4.77
N SER A 48 2.18 8.18 3.46
CA SER A 48 2.15 9.43 2.67
C SER A 48 1.10 9.39 1.58
#